data_AF-A0AA43KUN9-F1
#
_entry.id   AF-A0AA43KUN9-F1
#
_cell.length_a   1.000
_cell.length_b   1.000
_cell.length_c   1.000
_cell.angle_alpha   90.00
_cell.angle_beta   90.00
_cell.angle_gamma   90.00
#
_symmetry.space_group_name_H-M   'P 1'
#
loop_
_entity.id
_entity.type
_entity.pdbx_description
1 polymer ?
#
loop_
_entity_poly.entity_id
_entity_poly.type
_entity_poly.pdbx_seq_one_letter_code
_entity_poly.pdbx_strand_id
1 'polypeptide(L)'
;MDEQWRPVMGYGGYEVSNLGNVRKQGQTKHLKRCTGYGMRRVVLRSGNDFHLISVAKLVLEAFTGKMPKGMKPSCMDGNYEHLELTNLCWVVRRQKKYKKTKRQPTKPSTTMEDLINRHSKYIKKQNGDGSNSTQ
;
A
#
# COMPACT_ATOMS: atom_id res chain seq x y z
N MET A 1 28.45 -0.11 8.59
CA MET A 1 27.73 -0.04 9.88
C MET A 1 27.44 -1.47 10.29
N ASP A 2 27.79 -1.84 11.52
CA ASP A 2 27.51 -3.18 12.01
C ASP A 2 26.02 -3.37 12.27
N GLU A 3 25.55 -4.60 12.03
CA GLU A 3 24.16 -4.96 12.30
C GLU A 3 23.93 -5.11 13.81
N GLN A 4 23.21 -4.16 14.38
CA GLN A 4 22.82 -4.17 15.79
C GLN A 4 21.43 -4.77 15.91
N TRP A 5 21.26 -5.70 16.85
CA TRP A 5 19.99 -6.36 17.12
C TRP A 5 19.40 -5.85 18.43
N ARG A 6 18.09 -5.58 18.43
CA ARG A 6 17.34 -5.14 19.62
C ARG A 6 16.04 -5.93 19.77
N PRO A 7 15.58 -6.17 21.01
CA PRO A 7 14.31 -6.85 21.23
C PRO A 7 13.14 -6.01 20.72
N VAL A 8 12.13 -6.70 20.16
CA VAL A 8 10.90 -6.05 19.70
C VAL A 8 9.99 -5.76 20.89
N MET A 9 9.68 -4.48 21.12
CA MET A 9 8.80 -4.07 22.21
C MET A 9 7.37 -4.63 22.01
N GLY A 10 6.83 -5.29 23.04
CA GLY A 10 5.48 -5.88 23.01
C GLY A 10 5.39 -7.27 22.36
N TYR A 11 6.47 -7.79 21.78
CA TYR A 11 6.51 -9.13 21.17
C TYR A 11 7.72 -9.90 21.68
N GLY A 12 7.51 -10.66 22.77
CA GLY A 12 8.57 -11.46 23.39
C GLY A 12 9.17 -12.51 22.45
N GLY A 13 10.48 -12.70 22.54
CA GLY A 13 11.22 -13.70 21.75
C GLY A 13 11.52 -13.31 20.31
N TYR A 14 11.32 -12.03 19.94
CA TYR A 14 11.67 -11.49 18.62
C TYR A 14 12.67 -10.35 18.74
N GLU A 15 13.56 -10.27 17.76
CA GLU A 15 14.56 -9.22 17.63
C GLU A 15 14.48 -8.58 16.25
N VAL A 16 14.77 -7.29 16.19
CA VAL A 16 14.85 -6.50 14.97
C VAL A 16 16.23 -5.86 14.87
N SER A 17 16.78 -5.83 13.66
CA SER A 17 18.06 -5.19 13.40
C SER A 17 17.91 -3.74 12.92
N ASN A 18 18.97 -2.94 13.09
CA ASN A 18 19.05 -1.60 12.52
C ASN A 18 19.00 -1.60 10.98
N LEU A 19 19.26 -2.72 10.31
CA LEU A 19 19.15 -2.88 8.85
C LEU A 19 17.75 -3.32 8.39
N GLY A 20 16.81 -3.54 9.32
CA GLY A 20 15.44 -3.95 8.99
C GLY A 20 15.27 -5.45 8.79
N ASN A 21 16.16 -6.27 9.35
CA ASN A 21 15.92 -7.71 9.47
C ASN A 21 15.17 -8.02 10.77
N VAL A 22 14.33 -9.06 10.75
CA VAL A 22 13.58 -9.52 11.93
C VAL A 22 13.83 -11.00 12.09
N ARG A 23 14.11 -11.45 13.31
CA ARG A 23 14.34 -12.86 13.63
C ARG A 23 13.72 -13.24 14.96
N LYS A 24 13.61 -14.54 15.22
CA LYS A 24 13.37 -15.03 16.58
C LYS A 24 14.68 -15.02 17.36
N GLN A 25 14.61 -14.70 18.64
CA GLN A 25 15.77 -14.71 19.52
C GLN A 25 16.41 -16.12 19.52
N GLY A 26 17.73 -16.17 19.34
CA GLY A 26 18.48 -17.43 19.25
C GLY A 26 18.38 -18.17 17.90
N GLN A 27 17.67 -17.61 16.90
CA GLN A 27 17.63 -18.19 15.55
C GLN A 27 18.44 -17.34 14.56
N THR A 28 19.22 -17.99 13.71
CA THR A 28 19.93 -17.31 12.61
C THR A 28 19.00 -16.95 11.45
N LYS A 29 17.87 -17.66 11.32
CA LYS A 29 16.94 -17.48 10.19
C LYS A 29 16.07 -16.24 10.38
N HIS A 30 16.07 -15.37 9.36
CA HIS A 30 15.20 -14.21 9.34
C HIS A 30 13.75 -14.59 9.02
N LEU A 31 12.81 -13.87 9.61
CA LEU A 31 11.38 -13.97 9.29
C LEU A 31 11.14 -13.54 7.85
N LYS A 32 10.27 -14.27 7.16
CA LYS A 32 9.87 -13.92 5.80
C LYS A 32 9.06 -12.63 5.80
N ARG A 33 9.53 -11.64 5.04
CA ARG A 33 8.78 -10.40 4.78
C ARG A 33 7.58 -10.73 3.88
N CYS A 34 6.40 -10.24 4.26
CA CYS A 34 5.23 -10.28 3.41
C CYS A 34 5.43 -9.34 2.22
N THR A 35 5.30 -9.88 1.01
CA THR A 35 5.34 -9.14 -0.25
C THR A 35 3.98 -8.51 -0.54
N GLY A 36 3.95 -7.44 -1.34
CA GLY A 36 2.72 -6.74 -1.73
C GLY A 36 2.91 -5.23 -1.88
N TYR A 37 1.82 -4.47 -1.88
CA TYR A 37 1.86 -3.01 -1.96
C TYR A 37 2.20 -2.38 -0.61
N GLY A 38 3.03 -1.32 -0.65
CA GLY A 38 3.39 -0.52 0.52
C GLY A 38 4.55 -1.08 1.35
N MET A 39 4.64 -0.60 2.59
CA MET A 39 5.72 -0.91 3.53
C MET A 39 5.83 -2.42 3.81
N ARG A 40 7.04 -2.96 3.91
CA ARG A 40 7.23 -4.40 4.21
C ARG A 40 6.80 -4.71 5.63
N ARG A 41 6.15 -5.87 5.75
CA ARG A 41 5.51 -6.35 6.97
C ARG A 41 6.00 -7.74 7.31
N VAL A 42 5.96 -8.09 8.59
CA VAL A 42 6.21 -9.43 9.10
C VAL A 42 5.07 -9.83 10.01
N VAL A 43 4.83 -11.14 10.11
CA VAL A 43 3.85 -11.69 11.04
C VAL A 43 4.58 -12.07 12.32
N LEU A 44 4.22 -11.42 13.44
CA LEU A 44 4.70 -11.77 14.77
C LEU A 44 3.61 -12.49 15.53
N ARG A 45 4.00 -13.49 16.33
CA ARG A 45 3.08 -14.20 17.23
C ARG A 45 3.13 -13.56 18.61
N SER A 46 1.97 -13.31 19.19
CA SER A 46 1.83 -12.86 20.58
C SER A 46 0.79 -13.74 21.27
N GLY A 47 1.22 -14.67 22.11
CA GLY A 47 0.33 -15.67 22.70
C GLY A 47 -0.32 -16.57 21.63
N ASN A 48 -1.65 -16.51 21.54
CA ASN A 48 -2.43 -17.24 20.54
C ASN A 48 -2.70 -16.45 19.25
N ASP A 49 -2.40 -15.16 19.23
CA ASP A 49 -2.71 -14.28 18.11
C ASP A 49 -1.51 -14.02 17.20
N PHE A 50 -1.81 -13.71 15.94
CA PHE A 50 -0.83 -13.33 14.93
C PHE A 50 -1.08 -11.88 14.50
N HIS A 51 -0.03 -11.06 14.54
CA HIS A 51 -0.09 -9.66 14.19
C HIS A 51 0.78 -9.36 12.98
N LEU A 52 0.18 -8.71 11.98
CA LEU A 52 0.89 -8.23 10.79
C LEU A 52 1.40 -6.80 11.03
N ILE A 53 2.71 -6.65 11.17
CA ILE A 53 3.34 -5.39 11.61
C ILE A 53 4.37 -4.93 10.59
N SER A 54 4.45 -3.62 10.34
CA SER A 54 5.47 -3.06 9.45
C SER A 54 6.85 -3.12 10.07
N VAL A 55 7.83 -3.62 9.32
CA VAL A 55 9.23 -3.72 9.76
C VAL A 55 9.78 -2.35 10.13
N ALA A 56 9.49 -1.32 9.32
CA ALA A 56 9.89 0.06 9.61
C ALA A 56 9.41 0.56 10.99
N LYS A 57 8.22 0.12 11.44
CA LYS A 57 7.72 0.46 12.77
C LYS A 57 8.55 -0.22 13.85
N LEU A 58 8.86 -1.50 13.68
CA LEU A 58 9.66 -2.29 14.64
C LEU A 58 11.05 -1.68 14.81
N VAL A 59 11.71 -1.33 13.70
CA VAL A 59 13.03 -0.69 13.71
C VAL A 59 12.97 0.64 14.46
N LEU A 60 12.06 1.55 14.07
CA LEU A 60 11.96 2.85 14.75
C LEU A 60 11.60 2.71 16.23
N GLU A 61 10.69 1.80 16.60
CA GLU A 61 10.32 1.59 18.00
C GLU A 61 11.46 1.04 18.85
N ALA A 62 12.27 0.12 18.31
CA ALA A 62 13.39 -0.48 19.03
C ALA A 62 14.60 0.46 19.17
N PHE A 63 14.86 1.30 18.17
CA PHE A 63 16.07 2.15 18.13
C PHE A 63 15.81 3.61 18.52
N THR A 64 14.68 4.19 18.10
CA THR A 64 14.32 5.60 18.35
C THR A 64 13.35 5.75 19.52
N GLY A 65 12.53 4.72 19.79
CA GLY A 65 11.52 4.72 20.85
C GLY A 65 10.09 4.71 20.33
N LYS A 66 9.13 4.68 21.25
CA LYS A 66 7.69 4.48 20.94
C LYS A 66 7.18 5.48 19.89
N MET A 67 6.32 4.98 19.00
CA MET A 67 5.69 5.79 17.97
C MET A 67 4.93 6.99 18.54
N PRO A 68 5.25 8.24 18.14
CA PRO A 68 4.50 9.42 18.56
C PRO A 68 3.04 9.38 18.05
N LYS A 69 2.12 9.98 18.83
CA LYS A 69 0.68 9.97 18.50
C LYS A 69 0.43 10.69 17.17
N GLY A 70 -0.33 10.03 16.28
CA GLY A 70 -0.70 10.60 14.98
C GLY A 70 0.39 10.50 13.90
N MET A 71 1.52 9.85 14.18
CA MET A 71 2.57 9.60 13.20
C MET A 71 2.48 8.18 12.61
N LYS A 72 3.24 7.96 11.54
CA LYS A 72 3.43 6.67 10.89
C LYS A 72 4.90 6.53 10.45
N PRO A 73 5.43 5.31 10.29
CA PRO A 73 6.77 5.13 9.74
C PRO A 73 6.78 5.45 8.23
N SER A 74 7.87 6.02 7.73
CA SER A 74 8.13 6.25 6.31
C SER A 74 9.60 6.08 5.98
N CYS A 75 9.88 5.72 4.73
CA CYS A 75 11.23 5.78 4.17
C CYS A 75 11.47 7.17 3.59
N MET A 76 12.68 7.71 3.72
CA MET A 76 13.04 9.04 3.19
C MET A 76 13.25 9.02 1.68
N ASP A 77 13.82 7.93 1.15
CA ASP A 77 14.03 7.70 -0.28
C ASP A 77 12.77 7.26 -1.05
N GLY A 78 11.66 6.98 -0.34
CA GLY A 78 10.43 6.46 -0.92
C GLY A 78 10.49 4.97 -1.32
N ASN A 79 11.61 4.28 -1.09
CA ASN A 79 11.76 2.86 -1.37
C ASN A 79 11.48 2.01 -0.12
N TYR A 80 10.39 1.25 -0.13
CA TYR A 80 9.99 0.41 0.99
C TYR A 80 10.83 -0.87 1.18
N GLU A 81 11.78 -1.15 0.29
CA GLU A 81 12.77 -2.23 0.51
C GLU A 81 13.91 -1.79 1.43
N HIS A 82 14.25 -0.50 1.43
CA HIS A 82 15.34 0.08 2.19
C HIS A 82 14.86 0.42 3.61
N LEU A 83 14.94 -0.57 4.50
CA LEU A 83 14.40 -0.51 5.87
C LEU A 83 15.47 -0.24 6.93
N GLU A 84 16.61 0.28 6.52
CA GLU A 84 17.69 0.71 7.41
C GLU A 84 17.23 1.87 8.27
N LEU A 85 17.63 1.88 9.55
CA LEU A 85 17.28 2.91 10.54
C LEU A 85 17.59 4.33 10.02
N THR A 86 18.71 4.48 9.33
CA THR A 86 19.16 5.76 8.73
C THR A 86 18.23 6.27 7.63
N ASN A 87 17.45 5.41 6.97
CA ASN A 87 16.49 5.77 5.94
C ASN A 87 15.05 5.87 6.47
N LEU A 88 14.82 5.60 7.76
CA LEU A 88 13.50 5.57 8.36
C LEU A 88 13.24 6.81 9.22
N CYS A 89 12.02 7.34 9.14
CA CYS A 89 11.58 8.43 10.00
C CYS A 89 10.09 8.35 10.36
N TRP A 90 9.72 9.02 11.45
CA TRP A 90 8.32 9.23 11.80
C TRP A 90 7.76 10.42 11.02
N VAL A 91 6.66 10.22 10.30
CA VAL A 91 5.98 11.28 9.56
C VAL A 91 4.55 11.45 10.05
N VAL A 92 4.06 12.69 10.04
CA VAL A 92 2.67 12.99 10.40
C VAL A 92 1.74 12.27 9.42
N ARG A 93 0.77 11.52 9.96
CA ARG A 93 -0.22 10.84 9.15
C ARG A 93 -1.12 11.89 8.49
N ARG A 94 -0.97 12.08 7.18
CA ARG A 94 -1.84 12.98 6.41
C ARG A 94 -3.30 12.54 6.56
N GLN A 95 -4.09 13.33 7.30
CA GLN A 95 -5.52 13.13 7.44
C GLN A 95 -6.22 13.64 6.17
N LYS A 96 -6.36 12.80 5.14
CA LYS A 96 -7.31 13.10 4.07
C LYS A 96 -8.72 12.82 4.61
N LYS A 97 -9.51 13.87 4.88
CA LYS A 97 -10.95 13.72 5.09
C LYS A 97 -11.54 13.23 3.77
N TYR A 98 -11.85 11.93 3.71
CA TYR A 98 -12.57 11.40 2.56
C TYR A 98 -13.98 11.99 2.61
N LYS A 99 -14.24 13.02 1.80
CA LYS A 99 -15.62 13.44 1.55
C LYS A 99 -16.27 12.30 0.79
N LYS A 100 -17.16 11.56 1.44
CA LYS A 100 -18.00 10.56 0.79
C LYS A 100 -18.89 11.32 -0.19
N THR A 101 -18.42 11.52 -1.42
CA THR A 101 -19.24 12.08 -2.48
C THR A 101 -20.43 11.14 -2.61
N LYS A 102 -21.65 11.64 -2.41
CA LYS A 102 -22.83 10.87 -2.78
C LYS A 102 -22.61 10.51 -4.24
N ARG A 103 -22.53 9.21 -4.55
CA ARG A 103 -22.60 8.76 -5.94
C ARG A 103 -23.89 9.35 -6.46
N GLN A 104 -23.80 10.29 -7.39
CA GLN A 104 -24.97 10.69 -8.16
C GLN A 104 -25.55 9.37 -8.68
N PRO A 105 -26.86 9.11 -8.57
CA PRO A 105 -27.46 8.00 -9.28
C PRO A 105 -27.04 8.19 -10.73
N THR A 106 -26.15 7.31 -11.21
CA THR A 106 -25.92 7.21 -12.65
C THR A 106 -27.30 6.92 -13.19
N LYS A 107 -27.87 7.87 -13.96
CA LYS A 107 -29.11 7.62 -14.69
C LYS A 107 -28.94 6.22 -15.31
N PRO A 108 -29.88 5.27 -15.08
CA PRO A 108 -29.76 3.96 -15.70
C PRO A 108 -29.48 4.20 -17.17
N SER A 109 -28.40 3.61 -17.64
CA SER A 109 -27.90 3.83 -18.97
C SER A 109 -29.01 3.47 -19.96
N THR A 110 -29.48 4.48 -20.69
CA THR A 110 -29.96 4.35 -22.07
C THR A 110 -31.23 3.52 -22.22
N THR A 111 -32.37 4.17 -22.43
CA THR A 111 -33.57 3.49 -22.96
C THR A 111 -33.21 2.78 -24.27
N MET A 112 -33.89 1.69 -24.63
CA MET A 112 -33.61 0.97 -25.89
C MET A 112 -33.60 1.92 -27.10
N GLU A 113 -34.45 2.96 -27.11
CA GLU A 113 -34.43 4.01 -28.14
C GLU A 113 -33.08 4.73 -28.25
N ASP A 114 -32.42 5.04 -27.15
CA ASP A 114 -31.13 5.76 -27.15
C ASP A 114 -29.96 4.86 -27.60
N LEU A 115 -30.07 3.53 -27.42
CA LEU A 115 -29.12 2.55 -27.97
C LEU A 115 -29.33 2.39 -29.48
N ILE A 116 -30.59 2.25 -29.90
CA ILE A 116 -30.98 2.16 -31.31
C ILE A 116 -30.55 3.43 -32.05
N ASN A 117 -30.82 4.62 -31.51
CA ASN A 117 -30.41 5.89 -32.14
C ASN A 117 -28.89 6.03 -32.27
N ARG A 118 -28.12 5.59 -31.26
CA ARG A 118 -26.65 5.56 -31.35
C ARG A 118 -26.18 4.60 -32.44
N HIS A 119 -26.78 3.41 -32.51
CA HIS A 119 -26.45 2.42 -33.50
C HIS A 119 -26.82 2.87 -34.92
N SER A 120 -28.00 3.47 -35.12
CA SER A 120 -28.43 4.04 -36.40
C SER A 120 -27.54 5.19 -36.87
N LYS A 121 -27.08 6.07 -35.96
CA LYS A 121 -26.08 7.12 -36.29
C LYS A 121 -24.75 6.52 -36.72
N TYR A 122 -24.30 5.46 -36.06
CA TYR A 122 -23.06 4.76 -36.42
C TYR A 122 -23.17 4.13 -37.82
N ILE A 123 -24.27 3.43 -38.12
CA ILE A 123 -24.51 2.82 -39.44
C ILE A 123 -24.59 3.90 -40.54
N LYS A 124 -25.33 5.00 -40.32
CA LYS A 124 -25.41 6.10 -41.29
C LYS A 124 -24.06 6.75 -41.58
N LYS A 125 -23.15 6.80 -40.59
CA LYS A 125 -21.79 7.32 -40.77
C LYS A 125 -20.91 6.40 -41.62
N GLN A 126 -21.12 5.08 -41.55
CA GLN A 126 -20.37 4.10 -42.35
C GLN A 126 -20.85 4.03 -43.81
N ASN A 127 -22.14 4.30 -44.04
CA ASN A 127 -22.75 4.24 -45.37
C ASN A 127 -22.79 5.59 -46.12
N GLY A 128 -22.16 6.64 -45.57
CA GLY A 128 -22.23 8.01 -46.07
C GLY A 128 -21.12 8.46 -47.03
N ASP A 129 -20.11 7.62 -47.31
CA ASP A 129 -19.02 7.92 -48.27
C ASP A 129 -19.11 7.00 -49.49
N GLY A 130 -20.19 7.12 -50.25
CA GLY A 130 -20.38 6.27 -51.43
C GLY A 130 -21.48 6.72 -52.37
N SER A 131 -21.45 7.97 -52.85
CA SER A 131 -21.89 8.32 -54.21
C SER A 131 -21.77 9.80 -54.52
N ASN A 132 -20.81 10.13 -55.40
CA ASN A 132 -20.95 10.94 -56.62
C ASN A 132 -19.50 11.16 -57.14
N SER A 133 -19.15 10.96 -58.41
CA SER A 133 -19.95 10.93 -59.62
C SER A 133 -19.07 10.50 -60.79
N THR A 134 -19.70 9.80 -61.73
CA THR A 134 -19.39 9.57 -63.15
C THR A 134 -18.48 10.63 -63.80
N GLN A 135 -17.43 10.16 -64.49
CA GLN A 135 -17.09 10.53 -65.87
C GLN A 135 -16.64 9.26 -66.61
#